data_AF-A0A0F9BQX1-F1
#
_entry.id   AF-A0A0F9BQX1-F1
#
_cell.length_a   1.000
_cell.length_b   1.000
_cell.length_c   1.000
_cell.angle_alpha   90.00
_cell.angle_beta   90.00
_cell.angle_gamma   90.00
#
_symmetry.space_group_name_H-M   'P 1'
#
loop_
_entity.id
_entity.type
_entity.pdbx_description
1 polymer ?
#
loop_
_entity_poly.entity_id
_entity_poly.type
_entity_poly.pdbx_seq_one_letter_code
_entity_poly.pdbx_strand_id
1 'polypeptide(L)' 'PGALTIKEALQYNMTLPVSTTIIGVDDVAQIEENVKIASEFSPLSEDEMAAIEYKCLPIVRQGLYFRRWELGV' A
#
# COMPACT_ATOMS: atom_id res chain seq x y z
N PRO A 1 0.42 -7.04 -13.28
CA PRO A 1 1.25 -6.14 -12.44
C PRO A 1 0.34 -5.28 -11.54
N GLY A 2 0.70 -5.09 -10.27
CA GLY A 2 -0.07 -4.25 -9.35
C GLY A 2 0.05 -2.76 -9.67
N ALA A 3 -0.87 -1.94 -9.17
CA ALA A 3 -0.89 -0.48 -9.41
C ALA A 3 0.23 0.27 -8.67
N LEU A 4 0.80 -0.34 -7.63
CA LEU A 4 1.83 0.25 -6.77
C LEU A 4 3.10 -0.60 -6.79
N THR A 5 4.23 0.07 -6.58
CA THR A 5 5.48 -0.59 -6.20
C THR A 5 5.42 -1.03 -4.73
N ILE A 6 6.29 -1.96 -4.34
CA ILE A 6 6.36 -2.42 -2.94
C ILE A 6 6.77 -1.29 -2.00
N LYS A 7 7.65 -0.39 -2.46
CA LYS A 7 8.07 0.79 -1.72
C LYS A 7 6.90 1.74 -1.42
N GLU A 8 6.08 2.06 -2.41
CA GLU A 8 4.91 2.92 -2.24
C GLU A 8 3.91 2.30 -1.26
N ALA A 9 3.60 1.00 -1.43
CA ALA A 9 2.66 0.30 -0.56
C ALA A 9 3.16 0.25 0.90
N LEU A 10 4.44 -0.07 1.10
CA LEU A 10 5.04 -0.20 2.42
C LEU A 10 5.14 1.16 3.14
N GLN A 11 5.64 2.20 2.45
CA GLN A 11 5.77 3.54 3.03
C GLN A 11 4.40 4.16 3.34
N TYR A 12 3.40 3.96 2.47
CA TYR A 12 2.04 4.42 2.74
C TYR A 12 1.48 3.76 4.00
N ASN A 13 1.60 2.43 4.13
CA ASN A 13 1.08 1.71 5.28
C ASN A 13 1.79 2.10 6.59
N MET A 14 3.10 2.33 6.56
CA MET A 14 3.89 2.76 7.72
C MET A 14 3.65 4.24 8.10
N THR A 15 3.15 5.07 7.18
CA THR A 15 2.79 6.48 7.47
C THR A 15 1.47 6.58 8.24
N LEU A 16 0.55 5.65 8.03
CA LEU A 16 -0.71 5.57 8.78
C LEU A 16 -0.46 5.24 10.26
N PRO A 17 -1.39 5.59 11.18
CA PRO A 17 -1.25 5.32 12.60
C PRO A 17 -1.52 3.83 12.93
N VAL A 18 -0.63 2.95 12.45
CA VAL A 18 -0.69 1.50 12.65
C VAL A 18 0.43 1.05 13.59
N SER A 19 0.16 0.04 14.42
CA SER A 19 1.17 -0.56 15.29
C SER A 19 1.98 -1.65 14.60
N THR A 20 1.51 -2.19 13.47
CA THR A 20 2.13 -3.31 12.77
C THR A 20 1.79 -3.26 11.28
N THR A 21 2.80 -3.47 10.43
CA THR A 21 2.66 -3.66 8.99
C THR A 21 2.96 -5.12 8.65
N ILE A 22 2.10 -5.76 7.85
CA ILE A 22 2.26 -7.15 7.42
C ILE A 22 2.57 -7.15 5.91
N ILE A 23 3.61 -7.87 5.52
CA ILE A 23 4.05 -8.00 4.12
C ILE A 23 4.20 -9.47 3.76
N GLY A 24 3.64 -9.86 2.61
CA GLY A 24 3.82 -11.20 2.04
C GLY A 24 5.05 -11.22 1.13
N VAL A 25 5.84 -12.28 1.22
CA VAL A 25 7.07 -12.49 0.44
C VAL A 25 7.17 -13.96 0.04
N ASP A 26 7.70 -14.23 -1.14
CA ASP A 26 7.92 -15.57 -1.69
C ASP A 26 9.37 -16.03 -1.50
N ASP A 27 10.33 -15.10 -1.43
CA ASP A 27 11.76 -15.38 -1.34
C ASP A 27 12.53 -14.41 -0.43
N VAL A 28 13.81 -14.74 -0.18
CA VAL A 28 14.68 -13.97 0.72
C VAL A 28 15.08 -12.61 0.12
N ALA A 29 15.20 -12.49 -1.20
CA ALA A 29 15.59 -11.23 -1.83
C ALA A 29 14.51 -10.16 -1.61
N GLN A 30 13.23 -10.55 -1.65
CA GLN A 30 12.12 -9.67 -1.30
C GLN A 30 12.16 -9.24 0.17
N ILE A 31 12.57 -10.13 1.10
CA ILE A 31 12.76 -9.78 2.51
C ILE A 31 13.83 -8.70 2.63
N GLU A 32 14.99 -8.88 2.00
CA GLU A 32 16.10 -7.93 2.03
C GLU A 32 15.70 -6.56 1.47
N GLU A 33 14.98 -6.54 0.34
CA GLU A 33 14.43 -5.31 -0.25
C GLU A 33 13.47 -4.59 0.72
N ASN A 34 12.51 -5.32 1.30
CA ASN A 34 11.50 -4.76 2.18
C ASN A 34 12.10 -4.24 3.49
N VAL A 35 13.07 -4.96 4.07
CA VAL A 35 13.79 -4.53 5.27
C VAL A 35 14.59 -3.27 4.99
N LYS A 36 15.25 -3.17 3.82
CA LYS A 36 15.96 -1.96 3.42
C LYS A 36 15.01 -0.76 3.33
N ILE A 37 13.89 -0.91 2.63
CA ILE A 37 12.89 0.16 2.50
C ILE A 37 12.37 0.59 3.88
N ALA A 38 12.06 -0.37 4.76
CA ALA A 38 11.59 -0.08 6.11
C ALA A 38 12.66 0.62 6.96
N SER A 39 13.95 0.29 6.79
CA SER A 39 15.05 0.93 7.51
C SER A 39 15.29 2.38 7.09
N GLU A 40 14.94 2.72 5.84
CA GLU A 40 15.05 4.07 5.26
C GLU A 40 13.72 4.84 5.35
N PHE A 41 12.76 4.35 6.14
CA PHE A 41 11.43 4.93 6.22
C PHE A 41 11.45 6.37 6.75
N SER A 42 10.77 7.23 6.02
CA SER A 42 10.30 8.54 6.45
C SER A 42 8.81 8.62 6.16
N PRO A 43 7.98 9.17 7.07
CA PRO A 43 6.57 9.41 6.80
C PRO A 43 6.38 10.22 5.52
N LEU A 44 5.38 9.82 4.72
CA LEU A 44 4.99 10.54 3.53
C LEU A 44 4.23 11.83 3.90
N SER A 45 4.40 12.87 3.09
CA SER A 45 3.54 14.04 3.11
C SER A 45 2.13 13.73 2.60
N GLU A 46 1.17 14.60 2.89
CA GLU A 46 -0.21 14.45 2.42
C GLU A 46 -0.30 14.40 0.89
N ASP A 47 0.52 15.20 0.19
CA ASP A 47 0.57 15.22 -1.28
C ASP A 47 1.11 13.91 -1.85
N GLU A 48 2.13 13.32 -1.23
CA GLU A 48 2.68 12.02 -1.63
C GLU A 48 1.66 10.89 -1.41
N MET A 49 0.94 10.92 -0.29
CA MET A 49 -0.14 9.96 -0.04
C MET A 49 -1.27 10.09 -1.07
N ALA A 50 -1.72 11.32 -1.36
CA ALA A 50 -2.76 11.58 -2.35
C ALA A 50 -2.35 11.10 -3.76
N ALA A 51 -1.07 11.24 -4.12
CA ALA A 51 -0.55 10.73 -5.39
C ALA A 51 -0.60 9.20 -5.47
N ILE A 52 -0.29 8.49 -4.38
CA ILE A 52 -0.41 7.03 -4.29
C ILE A 52 -1.89 6.61 -4.40
N GLU A 53 -2.79 7.28 -3.71
CA GLU A 53 -4.24 7.02 -3.79
C GLU A 53 -4.79 7.21 -5.20
N TYR A 54 -4.34 8.26 -5.90
CA TYR A 54 -4.73 8.53 -7.27
C TYR A 54 -4.33 7.39 -8.22
N LYS A 55 -3.14 6.79 -8.04
CA LYS A 55 -2.70 5.62 -8.82
C LYS A 55 -3.61 4.40 -8.62
N CYS A 56 -4.28 4.30 -7.48
CA CYS A 56 -5.18 3.20 -7.16
C CYS A 56 -6.58 3.34 -7.78
N LEU A 57 -6.97 4.52 -8.29
CA LEU A 57 -8.30 4.77 -8.87
C LEU A 57 -8.76 3.71 -9.89
N PRO A 58 -7.94 3.25 -10.84
CA PRO A 58 -8.35 2.25 -11.83
C PRO A 58 -8.71 0.88 -11.23
N ILE A 59 -8.19 0.56 -10.04
CA ILE A 59 -8.36 -0.76 -9.39
C ILE A 59 -9.30 -0.70 -8.17
N VAL A 60 -9.89 0.44 -7.84
CA VAL A 60 -10.74 0.62 -6.64
C VAL A 60 -11.85 -0.41 -6.57
N ARG A 61 -12.56 -0.65 -7.68
CA ARG A 61 -13.67 -1.63 -7.73
C ARG A 61 -13.18 -3.06 -7.49
N GLN A 62 -12.02 -3.41 -8.02
CA GLN A 62 -11.41 -4.72 -7.78
C GLN A 62 -10.96 -4.87 -6.33
N GLY A 63 -10.26 -3.87 -5.77
CA GLY A 63 -9.77 -3.89 -4.39
C GLY A 63 -10.89 -3.88 -3.34
N LEU A 64 -12.06 -3.34 -3.70
CA LEU A 64 -13.24 -3.26 -2.84
C LEU A 64 -14.36 -4.19 -3.31
N TYR A 65 -14.03 -5.33 -3.93
CA TYR A 65 -15.02 -6.29 -4.44
C TYR A 65 -16.01 -6.78 -3.36
N PHE A 66 -15.60 -6.78 -2.10
CA PHE A 66 -16.42 -7.18 -0.95
C PHE A 66 -17.44 -6.11 -0.53
N ARG A 67 -17.27 -4.85 -0.95
CA ARG A 67 -18.31 -3.83 -0.73
C ARG A 67 -19.48 -4.11 -1.66
N ARG A 68 -20.66 -4.24 -1.07
CA ARG A 68 -21.91 -4.45 -1.80
C ARG A 68 -22.48 -3.10 -2.23
N TRP A 69 -21.90 -2.53 -3.29
CA TRP A 69 -22.23 -1.20 -3.81
C TRP A 69 -23.72 -0.98 -4.13
N GLU A 70 -24.48 -2.05 -4.34
CA GLU A 70 -25.91 -2.02 -4.72
C GLU A 70 -26.87 -2.52 -3.62
N LEU A 71 -26.39 -2.97 -2.45
CA LEU A 71 -27.27 -3.29 -1.31
C LEU A 71 -27.50 -2.04 -0.46
N GLY A 72 -28.37 -1.16 -0.95
CA GLY A 72 -28.73 0.08 -0.28
C GLY A 72 -29.27 1.11 -1.25
N VAL A 73 -30.43 0.82 -1.83
CA VAL A 73 -31.41 1.84 -2.25
C VAL A 73 -32.41 2.03 -1.12
#